data_AF-S8A3M7-F1
#
_entry.id   AF-S8A3M7-F1
#
_cell.length_a   1.000
_cell.length_b   1.000
_cell.length_c   1.000
_cell.angle_alpha   90.00
_cell.angle_beta   90.00
_cell.angle_gamma   90.00
#
_symmetry.space_group_name_H-M   'P 1'
#
loop_
_entity.id
_entity.type
_entity.pdbx_description
1 polymer ?
#
loop_
_entity_poly.entity_id
_entity_poly.type
_entity_poly.pdbx_seq_one_letter_code
_entity_poly.pdbx_strand_id
1 'polypeptide(L)' 'MQFSVIAVVATLVAVVSATNPANVYGQCGGLNWTGAKSCVSTATCTYINAYYSQCYPKP' A
#
# COMPACT_ATOMS: atom_id res chain seq x y z
N MET A 1 -22.21 1.83 3.08
CA MET A 1 -23.15 2.69 3.81
C MET A 1 -22.45 3.26 5.04
N GLN A 2 -22.04 4.53 4.98
CA GLN A 2 -21.86 5.40 6.14
C GLN A 2 -21.96 6.84 5.59
N PHE A 3 -23.19 7.36 5.56
CA PHE A 3 -23.73 8.39 6.46
C PHE A 3 -23.35 9.81 6.03
N SER A 4 -24.34 10.46 5.42
CA SER A 4 -24.39 11.87 5.08
C SER A 4 -24.02 12.77 6.26
N VAL A 5 -22.97 13.57 6.11
CA VAL A 5 -22.70 14.74 6.95
C VAL A 5 -22.46 15.94 6.04
N ILE A 6 -23.59 16.57 5.70
CA ILE A 6 -23.88 18.00 5.76
C ILE A 6 -22.65 18.94 5.77
N ALA A 7 -22.56 19.74 4.71
CA ALA A 7 -22.10 21.13 4.62
C ALA A 7 -20.73 21.55 5.21
N VAL A 8 -19.85 21.96 4.28
CA VAL A 8 -18.94 23.12 4.39
C VAL A 8 -17.95 23.10 5.57
N VAL A 9 -16.96 22.21 5.49
CA VAL A 9 -15.62 22.49 6.02
C VAL A 9 -14.62 21.92 5.01
N ALA A 10 -13.95 22.77 4.24
CA ALA A 10 -12.89 22.39 3.30
C ALA A 10 -11.60 22.05 4.07
N THR A 11 -11.66 21.08 4.99
CA THR A 11 -10.48 20.48 5.59
C THR A 11 -9.94 19.45 4.61
N LEU A 12 -8.76 19.72 4.06
CA LEU A 12 -7.96 18.78 3.27
C LEU A 12 -7.54 17.62 4.18
N VAL A 13 -8.44 16.64 4.38
CA VAL A 13 -8.08 15.40 5.07
C VAL A 13 -7.31 14.55 4.05
N ALA A 14 -5.98 14.54 4.16
CA ALA A 14 -5.17 13.59 3.43
C ALA A 14 -5.55 12.18 3.89
N VAL A 15 -6.32 11.47 3.07
CA VAL A 15 -6.67 10.07 3.30
C VAL A 15 -5.39 9.23 3.20
N VAL A 16 -4.74 9.02 4.34
CA VAL A 16 -3.66 8.04 4.46
C VAL A 16 -4.29 6.65 4.39
N SER A 17 -4.32 6.08 3.20
CA SER A 17 -4.69 4.67 3.01
C SER A 17 -3.64 3.80 3.70
N ALA A 18 -3.91 3.40 4.95
CA ALA A 18 -3.12 2.41 5.66
C ALA A 18 -3.32 1.06 4.96
N THR A 19 -2.48 0.76 3.96
CA THR A 19 -2.47 -0.55 3.32
C THR A 19 -1.70 -1.52 4.21
N ASN A 20 -2.33 -2.65 4.55
CA ASN A 20 -1.67 -3.74 5.27
C ASN A 20 -0.38 -4.14 4.53
N PRO A 21 0.67 -4.59 5.24
CA PRO A 21 1.88 -5.08 4.60
C PRO A 21 1.57 -6.22 3.62
N ALA A 22 2.27 -6.25 2.49
CA ALA A 22 2.20 -7.35 1.54
C ALA A 22 2.78 -8.62 2.18
N ASN A 23 2.06 -9.72 2.02
CA ASN A 23 2.54 -11.04 2.38
C ASN A 23 3.76 -11.44 1.54
N VAL A 24 4.43 -12.51 1.95
CA VAL A 24 5.48 -13.15 1.14
C VAL A 24 4.95 -13.43 -0.27
N TYR A 25 5.74 -13.10 -1.29
CA TYR A 25 5.44 -13.11 -2.71
C TYR A 25 4.37 -12.12 -3.19
N GLY A 26 3.84 -11.28 -2.30
CA GLY A 26 2.94 -10.18 -2.65
C GLY A 26 3.66 -9.00 -3.31
N GLN A 27 2.90 -8.15 -3.99
CA GLN A 27 3.41 -6.92 -4.59
C GLN A 27 3.60 -5.83 -3.53
N CYS A 28 4.80 -5.27 -3.47
CA CYS A 28 5.17 -4.20 -2.55
C CYS A 28 5.50 -2.88 -3.25
N GLY A 29 5.53 -2.86 -4.58
CA GLY A 29 5.94 -1.68 -5.34
C GLY A 29 5.69 -1.83 -6.83
N GLY A 30 5.88 -0.72 -7.55
CA GLY A 30 5.63 -0.62 -8.97
C GLY A 30 4.95 0.69 -9.36
N LEU A 31 5.11 1.06 -10.63
CA LEU A 31 4.42 2.18 -11.25
C LEU A 31 2.91 1.94 -11.19
N ASN A 32 2.16 2.96 -10.74
CA ASN A 32 0.72 2.91 -10.49
C ASN A 32 0.25 1.92 -9.39
N TRP A 33 1.15 1.30 -8.62
CA TRP A 33 0.76 0.49 -7.47
C TRP A 33 0.28 1.34 -6.30
N THR A 34 -0.99 1.18 -5.93
CA THR A 34 -1.67 1.88 -4.82
C THR A 34 -1.89 1.01 -3.59
N GLY A 35 -1.46 -0.27 -3.64
CA GLY A 35 -1.61 -1.22 -2.56
C GLY A 35 -0.52 -1.11 -1.49
N ALA A 36 -0.18 -2.24 -0.89
CA ALA A 36 0.86 -2.34 0.13
C ALA A 36 2.22 -1.86 -0.39
N LYS A 37 2.81 -0.84 0.23
CA LYS A 37 4.16 -0.35 -0.13
C LYS A 37 5.28 -1.03 0.69
N SER A 38 4.89 -1.81 1.68
CA SER A 38 5.78 -2.47 2.65
C SER A 38 5.50 -3.97 2.68
N CYS A 39 6.52 -4.78 2.94
CA CYS A 39 6.37 -6.22 3.15
C CYS A 39 6.16 -6.55 4.64
N VAL A 40 5.60 -7.72 4.92
CA VAL A 40 5.62 -8.31 6.27
C VAL A 40 7.06 -8.38 6.82
N SER A 41 7.21 -8.40 8.15
CA SER A 41 8.52 -8.36 8.82
C SER A 41 9.46 -9.51 8.43
N THR A 42 8.94 -10.61 7.89
CA THR A 42 9.70 -11.77 7.40
C THR A 42 10.10 -11.68 5.92
N ALA A 43 9.76 -10.59 5.21
CA ALA A 43 10.04 -10.44 3.77
C ALA A 43 10.63 -9.07 3.39
N THR A 44 11.44 -9.02 2.34
CA THR A 44 12.04 -7.80 1.78
C THR A 44 11.45 -7.51 0.41
N CYS A 45 11.16 -6.24 0.13
CA CYS A 45 10.68 -5.81 -1.18
C CYS A 45 11.83 -5.77 -2.19
N THR A 46 11.81 -6.63 -3.20
CA THR A 46 12.80 -6.67 -4.27
C THR A 46 12.20 -6.14 -5.56
N TYR A 47 12.90 -5.21 -6.20
CA TYR A 47 12.54 -4.71 -7.51
C TYR A 47 12.68 -5.81 -8.58
N ILE A 48 11.65 -6.00 -9.41
CA ILE A 48 11.68 -6.91 -10.56
C ILE A 48 11.63 -6.11 -11.86
N ASN A 49 10.69 -5.17 -11.95
CA ASN A 49 10.57 -4.26 -13.09
C ASN A 49 9.84 -2.97 -12.68
N ALA A 50 9.70 -2.04 -13.63
CA ALA A 50 9.08 -0.74 -13.39
C ALA A 50 7.67 -0.81 -12.79
N TYR A 51 6.91 -1.85 -13.11
CA TYR A 51 5.51 -2.03 -12.68
C TYR A 51 5.36 -2.98 -11.50
N TYR A 52 6.42 -3.70 -11.12
CA TYR A 52 6.32 -4.80 -10.16
C TYR A 52 7.58 -4.92 -9.28
N SER A 53 7.36 -4.86 -7.97
CA SER A 53 8.32 -5.25 -6.94
C SER A 53 7.66 -6.27 -6.02
N GLN A 54 8.36 -7.33 -5.67
CA GLN A 54 7.83 -8.48 -4.94
C GLN A 54 8.49 -8.63 -3.57
N CYS A 55 7.70 -9.00 -2.57
CA CYS A 55 8.20 -9.40 -1.26
C CYS A 55 8.84 -10.79 -1.30
N TYR A 56 10.15 -10.90 -1.18
CA TYR A 56 10.82 -12.19 -1.03
C TYR A 56 11.09 -12.52 0.44
N PRO A 57 11.05 -13.80 0.85
CA PRO A 57 11.43 -14.22 2.19
C PRO A 57 12.84 -13.73 2.54
N LYS A 58 13.01 -13.21 3.75
CA LYS A 58 14.32 -12.99 4.36
C LYS A 58 14.85 -14.34 4.88
N PRO A 59 16.15 -14.63 4.74
CA PRO A 59 16.76 -15.74 5.45
C PRO A 59 16.74 -15.52 6.97
#